data_AF-A0A3N5X2B3-F1
#
_entry.id   AF-A0A3N5X2B3-F1
#
_cell.length_a   1.000
_cell.length_b   1.000
_cell.length_c   1.000
_cell.angle_alpha   90.00
_cell.angle_beta   90.00
_cell.angle_gamma   90.00
#
_symmetry.space_group_name_H-M   'P 1'
#
loop_
_entity.id
_entity.type
_entity.pdbx_description
1 polymer ?
#
loop_
_entity_poly.entity_id
_entity_poly.type
_entity_poly.pdbx_seq_one_letter_code
_entity_poly.pdbx_strand_id
1 'polypeptide(L)'
;MRVLTWHVHGSYLYYLAHAPHDFYVPAKSGRPEGYGGRSPGFAWPPNLHEVPAEEVSRLPIDCVLFQSRRSWLEDQFEILTEVQRQLPRVYLE
;
A
#
# COMPACT_ATOMS: atom_id res chain seq x y z
N MET A 1 6.71 -9.39 -7.71
CA MET A 1 6.66 -7.94 -8.01
C MET A 1 6.57 -7.18 -6.69
N ARG A 2 6.95 -5.91 -6.70
CA ARG A 2 6.85 -4.99 -5.56
C ARG A 2 5.63 -4.10 -5.74
N VAL A 3 4.59 -4.32 -4.94
CA VAL A 3 3.28 -3.70 -5.09
C VAL A 3 3.03 -2.75 -3.93
N LEU A 4 2.81 -1.47 -4.22
CA LEU A 4 2.28 -0.54 -3.21
C LEU A 4 0.77 -0.71 -3.12
N THR A 5 0.22 -0.80 -1.91
CA THR A 5 -1.23 -0.77 -1.72
C THR A 5 -1.63 -0.07 -0.43
N TRP A 6 -2.82 0.53 -0.44
CA TRP A 6 -3.55 0.94 0.75
C TRP A 6 -4.63 -0.10 1.01
N HIS A 7 -5.00 -0.32 2.26
CA HIS A 7 -6.06 -1.26 2.62
C HIS A 7 -7.11 -0.56 3.48
N VAL A 8 -8.37 -0.92 3.24
CA VAL A 8 -9.51 -0.48 4.07
C VAL A 8 -9.80 -1.54 5.15
N HIS A 9 -9.56 -2.81 4.84
CA HIS A 9 -9.82 -3.93 5.75
C HIS A 9 -8.59 -4.84 5.89
N GLY A 10 -8.23 -5.15 7.14
CA GLY A 10 -7.08 -6.02 7.44
C GLY A 10 -7.25 -7.46 6.92
N SER A 11 -8.46 -8.01 6.94
CA SER A 11 -8.74 -9.35 6.44
C SER A 11 -8.49 -9.50 4.94
N TYR A 12 -8.90 -8.51 4.14
CA TYR A 12 -8.59 -8.48 2.71
C TYR A 12 -7.08 -8.44 2.48
N LEU A 13 -6.38 -7.53 3.16
CA LEU A 13 -4.93 -7.39 3.04
C LEU A 13 -4.22 -8.70 3.42
N TYR A 14 -4.73 -9.41 4.42
CA TYR A 14 -4.16 -10.68 4.89
C TYR A 14 -4.21 -11.75 3.79
N TYR A 15 -5.35 -11.91 3.12
CA TYR A 15 -5.44 -12.86 2.01
C TYR A 15 -4.63 -12.42 0.79
N LEU A 16 -4.63 -11.13 0.47
CA LEU A 16 -3.82 -10.58 -0.62
C LEU A 16 -2.32 -10.86 -0.40
N ALA A 17 -1.83 -10.70 0.84
CA ALA A 17 -0.43 -10.90 1.20
C ALA A 17 0.06 -12.35 1.01
N HIS A 18 -0.81 -13.32 0.75
CA HIS A 18 -0.40 -14.69 0.41
C HIS A 18 -0.05 -14.88 -1.08
N ALA A 19 -0.30 -13.89 -1.94
CA ALA A 19 0.21 -13.91 -3.31
C ALA A 19 1.75 -13.82 -3.32
N PRO A 20 2.44 -14.41 -4.32
CA PRO A 20 3.91 -14.47 -4.38
C PRO A 20 4.54 -13.14 -4.85
N HIS A 21 4.18 -12.05 -4.19
CA HIS A 21 4.64 -10.68 -4.46
C HIS A 21 4.98 -9.98 -3.15
N ASP A 22 5.90 -9.03 -3.19
CA ASP A 22 6.16 -8.13 -2.07
C ASP A 22 5.11 -7.02 -2.06
N PHE A 23 4.48 -6.80 -0.91
CA PHE A 23 3.48 -5.77 -0.69
C PHE A 23 4.02 -4.72 0.26
N TYR A 24 3.92 -3.46 -0.12
CA TYR A 24 4.26 -2.31 0.70
C TYR A 24 2.98 -1.61 1.13
N VAL A 25 2.79 -1.41 2.42
CA VAL A 25 1.65 -0.70 2.99
C VAL A 25 2.12 0.55 3.75
N PRO A 26 1.69 1.75 3.33
CA PRO A 26 2.16 2.98 3.96
C PRO A 26 1.54 3.15 5.34
N ALA A 27 2.32 3.70 6.26
CA ALA A 27 1.89 4.07 7.61
C ALA A 27 2.29 5.51 7.91
N LYS A 28 1.43 6.22 8.65
CA LYS A 28 1.71 7.55 9.23
C LYS A 28 1.58 7.47 10.75
N SER A 29 2.25 8.39 11.45
CA SER A 29 2.05 8.54 12.89
C SER A 29 0.57 8.78 13.21
N GLY A 30 0.07 8.17 14.29
CA GLY A 30 -1.35 8.18 14.64
C GLY A 30 -2.25 7.24 13.82
N ARG A 31 -1.70 6.53 12.82
CA ARG A 31 -2.40 5.51 12.01
C ARG A 31 -3.77 6.00 11.48
N PRO A 32 -3.84 7.17 10.80
CA PRO A 32 -5.10 7.63 10.24
C PRO A 32 -5.60 6.68 9.15
N GLU A 33 -6.86 6.84 8.77
CA GLU A 33 -7.48 6.06 7.69
C GLU A 33 -6.61 6.03 6.43
N GLY A 34 -6.43 4.83 5.85
CA GLY A 34 -5.55 4.58 4.70
C GLY A 34 -4.07 4.40 5.06
N TYR A 35 -3.61 4.90 6.21
CA TYR A 35 -2.22 4.86 6.65
C TYR A 35 -2.04 4.07 7.95
N GLY A 36 -2.84 3.02 8.11
CA GLY A 36 -2.83 2.15 9.29
C GLY A 36 -1.68 1.15 9.33
N GLY A 37 -0.97 0.93 8.21
CA GLY A 37 0.09 -0.06 8.11
C GLY A 37 -0.38 -1.50 8.36
N ARG A 38 0.44 -2.33 9.00
CA ARG A 38 0.05 -3.66 9.47
C ARG A 38 -0.80 -3.54 10.72
N SER A 39 -2.07 -3.90 10.62
CA SER A 39 -2.97 -3.98 11.78
C SER A 39 -2.51 -5.09 12.75
N PRO A 40 -2.66 -4.91 14.08
CA PRO A 40 -2.38 -5.98 15.03
C PRO A 40 -3.35 -7.15 14.86
N GLY A 41 -2.95 -8.35 15.31
CA GLY A 41 -3.83 -9.53 15.38
C GLY A 41 -3.75 -10.50 14.19
N PHE A 42 -2.95 -10.20 13.17
CA PHE A 42 -2.68 -11.13 12.06
C PHE A 42 -1.22 -11.59 12.07
N ALA A 43 -1.01 -12.86 11.76
CA ALA A 43 0.31 -13.41 11.45
C ALA A 43 0.68 -13.01 10.01
N TRP A 44 1.04 -11.74 9.81
CA TRP A 44 1.36 -11.21 8.49
C TRP A 44 2.50 -12.01 7.84
N PRO A 45 2.37 -12.39 6.55
CA PRO A 45 3.46 -13.09 5.88
C PRO A 45 4.65 -12.14 5.65
N PRO A 46 5.88 -12.68 5.49
CA PRO A 46 7.11 -11.87 5.49
C PRO A 46 7.26 -10.96 4.27
N ASN A 47 6.45 -11.14 3.24
CA ASN A 47 6.38 -10.31 2.04
C ASN A 47 5.50 -9.06 2.22
N LEU A 48 4.86 -8.86 3.39
CA LEU A 48 4.11 -7.65 3.71
C LEU A 48 4.94 -6.69 4.57
N HIS A 49 5.34 -5.60 3.94
CA HIS A 49 6.22 -4.58 4.48
C HIS A 49 5.41 -3.33 4.85
N GLU A 50 5.36 -3.01 6.15
CA GLU A 50 4.91 -1.68 6.59
C GLU A 50 6.03 -0.67 6.32
N VAL A 51 5.72 0.46 5.70
CA VAL A 51 6.69 1.50 5.35
C VAL A 51 6.19 2.88 5.77
N PRO A 52 7.05 3.78 6.28
CA PRO A 52 6.67 5.17 6.49
C PRO A 52 6.20 5.81 5.18
N ALA A 53 5.07 6.53 5.21
CA ALA A 53 4.47 7.12 4.01
C ALA A 53 5.44 8.06 3.28
N GLU A 54 6.27 8.79 4.02
CA GLU A 54 7.30 9.70 3.51
C GLU A 54 8.44 8.98 2.75
N GLU A 55 8.64 7.68 2.99
CA GLU A 55 9.68 6.88 2.33
C GLU A 55 9.19 6.20 1.05
N VAL A 56 7.87 6.17 0.81
CA VAL A 56 7.26 5.50 -0.35
C VAL A 56 7.82 6.00 -1.68
N SER A 57 8.08 7.29 -1.78
CA SER A 57 8.68 7.92 -2.97
C SER A 57 10.05 7.35 -3.37
N ARG A 58 10.76 6.70 -2.43
CA ARG A 58 12.08 6.09 -2.64
C ARG A 58 12.01 4.60 -2.91
N LEU A 59 10.84 3.98 -2.77
CA LEU A 59 10.68 2.56 -2.96
C LEU A 59 10.71 2.20 -4.45
N PRO A 60 11.42 1.14 -4.83
CA PRO A 60 11.46 0.66 -6.20
C PRO A 60 10.22 -0.19 -6.48
N ILE A 61 9.02 0.38 -6.42
CA ILE A 61 7.77 -0.35 -6.69
C ILE A 61 7.57 -0.59 -8.19
N ASP A 62 6.89 -1.68 -8.53
CA ASP A 62 6.61 -2.10 -9.90
C ASP A 62 5.15 -1.86 -10.30
N CYS A 63 4.23 -1.73 -9.32
CA CYS A 63 2.80 -1.57 -9.53
C CYS A 63 2.14 -0.90 -8.32
N VAL A 64 1.01 -0.21 -8.55
CA VAL A 64 0.18 0.40 -7.50
C VAL A 64 -1.24 -0.21 -7.53
N LEU A 65 -1.67 -0.76 -6.41
CA LEU A 65 -3.02 -1.31 -6.20
C LEU A 65 -3.81 -0.39 -5.27
N PHE A 66 -4.87 0.21 -5.81
CA PHE A 66 -5.79 1.08 -5.10
C PHE A 66 -7.04 0.32 -4.65
N GLN A 67 -7.49 0.60 -3.43
CA GLN A 67 -8.72 0.02 -2.85
C GLN A 67 -9.70 1.10 -2.35
N SER A 68 -9.38 2.36 -2.58
CA SER A 68 -10.24 3.47 -2.17
C SER A 68 -10.12 4.64 -3.14
N ARG A 69 -11.23 5.35 -3.31
CA ARG A 69 -11.27 6.55 -4.13
C ARG A 69 -10.31 7.63 -3.62
N ARG A 70 -10.14 7.75 -2.30
CA ARG A 70 -9.19 8.66 -1.68
C ARG A 70 -7.75 8.36 -2.10
N SER A 71 -7.33 7.09 -2.04
CA SER A 71 -5.98 6.73 -2.48
C SER A 71 -5.76 6.98 -3.98
N TRP A 72 -6.82 6.83 -4.77
CA TRP A 72 -6.81 7.09 -6.21
C TRP A 72 -6.85 8.59 -6.59
N LEU A 73 -7.51 9.45 -5.82
CA LEU A 73 -7.70 10.86 -6.19
C LEU A 73 -6.78 11.81 -5.43
N GLU A 74 -6.27 11.41 -4.27
CA GLU A 74 -5.59 12.31 -3.33
C GLU A 74 -4.23 11.73 -2.90
N ASP A 75 -4.21 10.62 -2.17
CA ASP A 75 -3.00 10.16 -1.46
C ASP A 75 -1.81 9.87 -2.39
N GLN A 76 -2.08 9.36 -3.61
CA GLN A 76 -1.01 9.08 -4.58
C GLN A 76 -0.22 10.34 -4.98
N PHE A 77 -0.85 11.51 -4.96
CA PHE A 77 -0.18 12.76 -5.32
C PHE A 77 0.66 13.30 -4.16
N GLU A 78 0.38 12.84 -2.94
CA GLU A 78 1.16 13.18 -1.75
C GLU A 78 2.41 12.31 -1.62
N ILE A 79 2.29 10.99 -1.82
CA ILE A 79 3.36 10.05 -1.43
C ILE A 79 4.10 9.37 -2.60
N LEU A 80 3.57 9.46 -3.84
CA LEU A 80 4.23 8.92 -5.02
C LEU A 80 4.90 10.01 -5.86
N THR A 81 6.05 9.66 -6.46
CA THR A 81 6.67 10.46 -7.50
C THR A 81 5.86 10.42 -8.80
N GLU A 82 6.13 11.35 -9.72
CA GLU A 82 5.51 11.35 -11.04
C GLU A 82 5.74 10.04 -11.81
N VAL A 83 6.97 9.51 -11.75
CA VAL A 83 7.34 8.23 -12.38
C VAL A 83 6.54 7.08 -11.78
N GLN A 84 6.44 6.99 -10.45
CA GLN A 84 5.66 5.95 -9.79
C GLN A 84 4.17 6.03 -10.13
N ARG A 85 3.61 7.23 -10.36
CA ARG A 85 2.20 7.39 -10.78
C ARG A 85 1.93 6.94 -12.22
N GLN A 86 2.96 6.73 -13.03
CA GLN A 86 2.86 6.22 -14.40
C GLN A 86 3.07 4.70 -14.49
N LEU A 87 3.37 4.03 -13.37
CA LEU A 87 3.46 2.57 -13.32
C LEU A 87 2.11 1.90 -13.65
N PRO A 88 2.09 0.59 -13.90
CA PRO A 88 0.85 -0.18 -13.91
C PRO A 88 0.01 0.08 -12.66
N ARG A 89 -1.28 0.32 -12.86
CA ARG A 89 -2.23 0.71 -11.81
C ARG A 89 -3.47 -0.17 -11.88
N VAL A 90 -3.89 -0.67 -10.73
CA VAL A 90 -5.13 -1.43 -10.57
C VAL A 90 -5.99 -0.72 -9.55
N TYR A 91 -7.24 -0.46 -9.90
CA TYR A 91 -8.25 -0.02 -8.94
C TYR A 91 -9.18 -1.21 -8.68
N LEU A 92 -9.30 -1.61 -7.42
CA LEU A 92 -10.20 -2.68 -6.99
C LEU A 92 -11.45 -2.05 -6.36
N GLU A 93 -12.62 -2.41 -6.90
CA GLU A 93 -13.94 -2.07 -6.37
C GLU A 93 -14.44 -3.11 -5.36
#